data_AF-A0A955XU15-F1
#
_entry.id   AF-A0A955XU15-F1
#
_cell.length_a   1.000
_cell.length_b   1.000
_cell.length_c   1.000
_cell.angle_alpha   90.00
_cell.angle_beta   90.00
_cell.angle_gamma   90.00
#
_symmetry.space_group_name_H-M   'P 1'
#
loop_
_entity.id
_entity.type
_entity.pdbx_description
1 polymer ?
#
loop_
_entity_poly.entity_id
_entity_poly.type
_entity_poly.pdbx_seq_one_letter_code
_entity_poly.pdbx_strand_id
1 'polypeptide(L)'
;TWQLSMNAASEDEHRVGEIIIGNLDGNGFLKGITLEEIAERTGLHVEYVEGVLEFLQEFDPVGVCARDLRETLLVQAKHYHPENKLLHAMIERHLDNLQNRDVRAIQKDLKVGKEEIIEAAKLMATLDPRPGSAYTAEAPVYITPDVYIHKVGEEYVCSLNEDGMPKLKVSKYYQQALKNGATSEAKTYIQDKLRSAWWLIRSIHQRQRTIIRVTESIVRFQREFLDRGVQFLKPLVLRDVAEDIGVHESTVSRVTSNKYVHTPQGIFELKYFFNSAIGCSDGSDTASESVKMRIKQIVGDENVKKPLSDQKIADMLAEEGIEIARRTVAKYREMLGILKSSQRKRLF
;
A
#
# COMPACT_ATOMS: atom_id res chain seq x y z
N THR A 1 -24.86 4.27 13.58
CA THR A 1 -26.05 5.13 13.76
C THR A 1 -27.34 4.35 13.91
N TRP A 2 -27.63 3.33 13.10
CA TRP A 2 -28.85 2.51 13.22
C TRP A 2 -29.06 1.90 14.63
N GLN A 3 -28.04 1.26 15.20
CA GLN A 3 -28.15 0.68 16.56
C GLN A 3 -28.34 1.74 17.65
N LEU A 4 -27.71 2.91 17.50
CA LEU A 4 -27.90 4.03 18.43
C LEU A 4 -29.35 4.51 18.42
N SER A 5 -29.95 4.67 17.23
CA SER A 5 -31.35 5.10 17.11
C SER A 5 -32.36 4.09 17.64
N MET A 6 -32.00 2.80 17.76
CA MET A 6 -32.88 1.76 18.29
C MET A 6 -32.70 1.51 19.79
N ASN A 7 -31.51 1.74 20.33
CA ASN A 7 -31.17 1.36 21.71
C ASN A 7 -30.97 2.55 22.66
N ALA A 8 -30.83 3.79 22.16
CA ALA A 8 -30.70 4.96 23.03
C ALA A 8 -32.00 5.19 23.83
N ALA A 9 -31.87 5.32 25.16
CA ALA A 9 -32.97 5.54 26.07
C ALA A 9 -33.27 7.04 26.28
N SER A 10 -32.29 7.93 26.04
CA SER A 10 -32.44 9.39 26.20
C SER A 10 -31.92 10.19 25.00
N GLU A 11 -32.39 11.43 24.87
CA GLU A 11 -31.91 12.38 23.85
C GLU A 11 -30.44 12.77 24.08
N ASP A 12 -30.00 12.79 25.35
CA ASP A 12 -28.61 13.04 25.74
C ASP A 12 -27.69 11.87 25.36
N GLU A 13 -28.11 10.61 25.54
CA GLU A 13 -27.37 9.42 25.07
C GLU A 13 -27.22 9.43 23.56
N HIS A 14 -28.29 9.79 22.84
CA HIS A 14 -28.26 9.89 21.38
C HIS A 14 -27.28 10.96 20.92
N ARG A 15 -27.29 12.15 21.55
CA ARG A 15 -26.39 13.25 21.21
C ARG A 15 -24.93 12.89 21.48
N VAL A 16 -24.63 12.28 22.62
CA VAL A 16 -23.27 11.81 22.95
C VAL A 16 -22.83 10.73 21.95
N GLY A 17 -23.69 9.75 21.67
CA GLY A 17 -23.37 8.65 20.78
C GLY A 17 -23.16 9.07 19.33
N GLU A 18 -23.88 10.07 18.82
CA GLU A 18 -23.62 10.62 17.49
C GLU A 18 -22.22 11.25 17.40
N ILE A 19 -21.79 11.96 18.43
CA ILE A 19 -20.45 12.57 18.47
C ILE A 19 -19.39 11.46 18.50
N ILE A 20 -19.57 10.42 19.32
CA ILE A 20 -18.61 9.30 19.41
C ILE A 20 -18.51 8.57 18.07
N ILE A 21 -19.64 8.15 17.50
CA ILE A 21 -19.69 7.43 16.22
C ILE A 21 -19.13 8.29 15.07
N GLY A 22 -19.37 9.59 15.09
CA GLY A 22 -18.86 10.52 14.09
C GLY A 22 -17.35 10.76 14.13
N ASN A 23 -16.67 10.38 15.23
CA ASN A 23 -15.23 10.57 15.43
C ASN A 23 -14.42 9.26 15.42
N LEU A 24 -15.00 8.18 14.89
CA LEU A 24 -14.31 6.90 14.72
C LEU A 24 -13.35 6.93 13.52
N ASP A 25 -12.19 6.29 13.67
CA ASP A 25 -11.28 6.03 12.55
C ASP A 25 -11.75 4.81 11.72
N GLY A 26 -11.10 4.58 10.57
CA GLY A 26 -11.43 3.45 9.69
C GLY A 26 -11.24 2.06 10.31
N ASN A 27 -10.64 1.94 11.50
CA ASN A 27 -10.53 0.68 12.23
C ASN A 27 -11.57 0.56 13.36
N GLY A 28 -12.37 1.60 13.60
CA GLY A 28 -13.38 1.65 14.66
C GLY A 28 -12.90 2.24 15.99
N PHE A 29 -11.73 2.89 16.03
CA PHE A 29 -11.22 3.53 17.25
C PHE A 29 -11.64 4.99 17.38
N LEU A 30 -11.91 5.43 18.61
CA LEU A 30 -12.13 6.83 18.95
C LEU A 30 -10.79 7.56 19.11
N LYS A 31 -10.35 8.29 18.07
CA LYS A 31 -9.05 9.00 18.06
C LYS A 31 -9.13 10.51 17.88
N GLY A 32 -10.29 11.03 17.46
CA GLY A 32 -10.43 12.43 17.08
C GLY A 32 -10.85 13.39 18.21
N ILE A 33 -11.24 12.86 19.37
CA ILE A 33 -11.87 13.64 20.45
C ILE A 33 -11.69 12.96 21.81
N THR A 34 -11.52 13.73 22.89
CA THR A 34 -11.50 13.19 24.26
C THR A 34 -12.88 13.19 24.91
N LEU A 35 -13.05 12.45 26.01
CA LEU A 35 -14.32 12.40 26.74
C LEU A 35 -14.67 13.77 27.35
N GLU A 36 -13.65 14.52 27.78
CA GLU A 36 -13.80 15.88 28.30
C GLU A 36 -14.32 16.84 27.24
N GLU A 37 -13.80 16.75 26.00
CA GLU A 37 -14.27 17.57 24.89
C GLU A 37 -15.72 17.23 24.48
N ILE A 38 -16.11 15.95 24.56
CA ILE A 38 -17.50 15.54 24.33
C ILE A 38 -18.41 16.08 25.45
N ALA A 39 -17.97 15.99 26.70
CA ALA A 39 -18.68 16.51 27.87
C ALA A 39 -18.91 18.03 27.77
N GLU A 40 -17.87 18.79 27.39
CA GLU A 40 -17.97 20.24 27.19
C GLU A 40 -18.94 20.62 26.07
N ARG A 41 -18.92 19.88 24.94
CA ARG A 41 -19.83 20.12 23.80
C ARG A 41 -21.29 19.76 24.09
N THR A 42 -21.52 18.83 25.00
CA THR A 42 -22.87 18.35 25.36
C THR A 42 -23.42 19.05 26.59
N GLY A 43 -22.56 19.65 27.43
CA GLY A 43 -22.95 20.22 28.71
C GLY A 43 -23.18 19.16 29.80
N LEU A 44 -22.69 17.94 29.59
CA LEU A 44 -22.87 16.79 30.48
C LEU A 44 -21.60 16.51 31.28
N HIS A 45 -21.73 15.70 32.33
CA HIS A 45 -20.58 15.24 33.11
C HIS A 45 -19.81 14.15 32.36
N VAL A 46 -18.48 14.13 32.53
CA VAL A 46 -17.59 13.14 31.89
C VAL A 46 -17.99 11.70 32.24
N GLU A 47 -18.41 11.45 33.50
CA GLU A 47 -18.89 10.13 33.94
C GLU A 47 -20.10 9.64 33.13
N TYR A 48 -20.98 10.56 32.72
CA TYR A 48 -22.12 10.22 31.88
C TYR A 48 -21.67 9.84 30.46
N VAL A 49 -20.72 10.59 29.90
CA VAL A 49 -20.14 10.31 28.58
C VAL A 49 -19.41 8.96 28.58
N GLU A 50 -18.70 8.63 29.65
CA GLU A 50 -18.02 7.35 29.82
C GLU A 50 -19.03 6.19 29.86
N GLY A 51 -20.14 6.34 30.59
CA GLY A 51 -21.21 5.33 30.59
C GLY A 51 -21.83 5.11 29.20
N VAL A 52 -22.03 6.18 28.43
CA VAL A 52 -22.50 6.07 27.03
C VAL A 52 -21.45 5.41 26.14
N LEU A 53 -20.16 5.70 26.35
CA LEU A 53 -19.08 5.05 25.62
C LEU A 53 -19.07 3.54 25.88
N GLU A 54 -19.14 3.11 27.14
CA GLU A 54 -19.17 1.69 27.51
C GLU A 54 -20.38 0.97 26.86
N PHE A 55 -21.54 1.62 26.87
CA PHE A 55 -22.73 1.11 26.19
C PHE A 55 -22.54 0.96 24.66
N LEU A 56 -21.92 1.96 24.01
CA LEU A 56 -21.61 1.89 22.58
C LEU A 56 -20.57 0.83 22.25
N GLN A 57 -19.69 0.45 23.19
CA GLN A 57 -18.69 -0.58 22.97
C GLN A 57 -19.30 -2.00 22.92
N GLU A 58 -20.53 -2.18 23.42
CA GLU A 58 -21.29 -3.43 23.33
C GLU A 58 -22.06 -3.60 22.01
N PHE A 59 -22.09 -2.57 21.18
CA PHE A 59 -22.75 -2.60 19.87
C PHE A 59 -22.08 -3.59 18.92
N ASP A 60 -22.79 -4.06 17.90
CA ASP A 60 -22.22 -4.91 16.85
C ASP A 60 -21.58 -4.05 15.76
N PRO A 61 -20.26 -4.15 15.49
CA PRO A 61 -19.31 -5.14 16.02
C PRO A 61 -18.76 -4.84 17.42
N VAL A 62 -18.71 -5.86 18.28
CA VAL A 62 -18.31 -5.74 19.70
C VAL A 62 -16.89 -5.18 19.83
N GLY A 63 -16.70 -4.21 20.72
CA GLY A 63 -15.44 -3.52 20.92
C GLY A 63 -15.17 -2.37 19.94
N VAL A 64 -16.15 -1.99 19.12
CA VAL A 64 -16.13 -0.71 18.40
C VAL A 64 -16.18 0.46 19.38
N CYS A 65 -15.74 1.65 18.98
CA CYS A 65 -15.67 2.84 19.84
C CYS A 65 -14.64 2.76 20.98
N ALA A 66 -13.76 1.75 20.99
CA ALA A 66 -12.63 1.73 21.91
C ALA A 66 -11.61 2.84 21.59
N ARG A 67 -10.90 3.32 22.61
CA ARG A 67 -9.82 4.32 22.47
C ARG A 67 -8.53 3.68 21.99
N ASP A 68 -8.28 2.44 22.38
CA ASP A 68 -7.10 1.69 21.99
C ASP A 68 -7.35 0.18 21.77
N LEU A 69 -6.31 -0.50 21.31
CA LEU A 69 -6.32 -1.94 21.06
C LEU A 69 -6.59 -2.76 22.32
N ARG A 70 -6.08 -2.31 23.48
CA ARG A 70 -6.23 -3.02 24.75
C ARG A 70 -7.70 -3.01 25.17
N GLU A 71 -8.33 -1.84 25.11
CA GLU A 71 -9.74 -1.63 25.42
C GLU A 71 -10.63 -2.46 24.50
N THR A 72 -10.39 -2.42 23.17
CA THR A 72 -11.14 -3.23 22.19
C THR A 72 -11.12 -4.72 22.55
N LEU A 73 -9.92 -5.27 22.75
CA LEU A 73 -9.75 -6.69 23.06
C LEU A 73 -10.34 -7.04 24.43
N LEU A 74 -10.25 -6.13 25.41
CA LEU A 74 -10.79 -6.35 26.74
C LEU A 74 -12.32 -6.39 26.72
N VAL A 75 -12.97 -5.48 26.00
CA VAL A 75 -14.43 -5.47 25.82
C VAL A 75 -14.88 -6.77 25.16
N GLN A 76 -14.25 -7.16 24.05
CA GLN A 76 -14.57 -8.43 23.39
C GLN A 76 -14.32 -9.65 24.28
N ALA A 77 -13.22 -9.66 25.03
CA ALA A 77 -12.91 -10.75 25.95
C ALA A 77 -13.90 -10.84 27.11
N LYS A 78 -14.40 -9.71 27.63
CA LYS A 78 -15.46 -9.68 28.64
C LYS A 78 -16.79 -10.19 28.08
N HIS A 79 -17.10 -9.84 26.83
CA HIS A 79 -18.33 -10.25 26.16
C HIS A 79 -18.35 -11.74 25.78
N TYR A 80 -17.31 -12.24 25.09
CA TYR A 80 -17.26 -13.61 24.58
C TYR A 80 -16.71 -14.63 25.59
N HIS A 81 -15.84 -14.20 26.51
CA HIS A 81 -15.16 -15.07 27.46
C HIS A 81 -15.19 -14.50 28.90
N PRO A 82 -16.38 -14.22 29.47
CA PRO A 82 -16.51 -13.58 30.78
C PRO A 82 -15.83 -14.36 31.92
N GLU A 83 -15.81 -15.68 31.83
CA GLU A 83 -15.24 -16.57 32.87
C GLU A 83 -13.69 -16.63 32.84
N ASN A 84 -13.06 -16.21 31.74
CA ASN A 84 -11.62 -16.39 31.54
C ASN A 84 -10.80 -15.20 32.09
N LYS A 85 -10.62 -15.19 33.42
CA LYS A 85 -9.83 -14.15 34.12
C LYS A 85 -8.37 -14.06 33.66
N LEU A 86 -7.80 -15.18 33.23
CA LEU A 86 -6.43 -15.21 32.70
C LEU A 86 -6.33 -14.41 31.41
N LEU A 87 -7.28 -14.60 30.49
CA LEU A 87 -7.35 -13.84 29.24
C LEU A 87 -7.45 -12.33 29.51
N HIS A 88 -8.33 -11.91 30.43
CA HIS A 88 -8.49 -10.50 30.80
C HIS A 88 -7.19 -9.91 31.38
N ALA A 89 -6.55 -10.61 32.32
CA ALA A 89 -5.29 -10.16 32.92
C ALA A 89 -4.15 -10.07 31.89
N MET A 90 -4.11 -11.01 30.94
CA MET A 90 -3.14 -11.00 29.85
C MET A 90 -3.30 -9.79 28.93
N ILE A 91 -4.53 -9.44 28.56
CA ILE A 91 -4.82 -8.25 27.74
C ILE A 91 -4.49 -6.97 28.51
N GLU A 92 -4.91 -6.89 29.78
CA GLU A 92 -4.74 -5.70 30.62
C GLU A 92 -3.27 -5.38 30.91
N ARG A 93 -2.44 -6.38 31.22
CA ARG A 93 -1.10 -6.16 31.79
C ARG A 93 0.07 -6.67 30.95
N HIS A 94 -0.20 -7.52 29.96
CA HIS A 94 0.85 -8.27 29.26
C HIS A 94 0.74 -8.27 27.74
N LEU A 95 -0.01 -7.34 27.16
CA LEU A 95 -0.10 -7.21 25.71
C LEU A 95 1.29 -7.00 25.06
N ASP A 96 2.14 -6.18 25.66
CA ASP A 96 3.51 -5.94 25.18
C ASP A 96 4.41 -7.19 25.32
N ASN A 97 4.23 -7.95 26.41
CA ASN A 97 4.96 -9.20 26.62
C ASN A 97 4.54 -10.27 25.61
N LEU A 98 3.25 -10.30 25.25
CA LEU A 98 2.74 -11.17 24.18
C LEU A 98 3.28 -10.77 22.82
N GLN A 99 3.33 -9.47 22.51
CA GLN A 99 3.92 -8.95 21.27
C GLN A 99 5.39 -9.33 21.15
N ASN A 100 6.14 -9.26 22.25
CA ASN A 100 7.56 -9.63 22.32
C ASN A 100 7.81 -11.13 22.53
N ARG A 101 6.74 -11.93 22.69
CA ARG A 101 6.78 -13.37 22.98
C ARG A 101 7.54 -13.73 24.26
N ASP A 102 7.57 -12.84 25.23
CA ASP A 102 8.15 -13.09 26.55
C ASP A 102 7.17 -13.83 27.46
N VAL A 103 6.94 -15.10 27.15
CA VAL A 103 6.08 -15.99 27.94
C VAL A 103 6.60 -16.13 29.38
N ARG A 104 7.92 -15.98 29.60
CA ARG A 104 8.51 -16.12 30.93
C ARG A 104 8.11 -14.97 31.85
N ALA A 105 8.03 -13.75 31.32
CA ALA A 105 7.52 -12.60 32.09
C ALA A 105 6.08 -12.84 32.55
N ILE A 106 5.23 -13.33 31.66
CA ILE A 106 3.81 -13.63 31.95
C ILE A 106 3.68 -14.73 33.00
N GLN A 107 4.47 -15.82 32.88
CA GLN A 107 4.48 -16.90 33.86
C GLN A 107 4.88 -16.43 35.26
N LYS A 108 5.85 -15.51 35.35
CA LYS A 108 6.33 -15.00 36.64
C LYS A 108 5.31 -14.09 37.32
N ASP A 109 4.65 -13.23 36.56
CA ASP A 109 3.70 -12.25 37.10
C ASP A 109 2.34 -12.89 37.44
N LEU A 110 1.77 -13.65 36.50
CA LEU A 110 0.45 -14.28 36.66
C LEU A 110 0.49 -15.66 37.35
N LYS A 111 1.69 -16.21 37.59
CA LYS A 111 1.91 -17.51 38.27
C LYS A 111 1.13 -18.69 37.64
N VAL A 112 0.99 -18.67 36.32
CA VAL A 112 0.26 -19.69 35.54
C VAL A 112 1.18 -20.58 34.71
N GLY A 113 0.66 -21.76 34.37
CA GLY A 113 1.35 -22.73 33.54
C GLY A 113 1.61 -22.20 32.12
N LYS A 114 2.66 -22.71 31.48
CA LYS A 114 2.95 -22.35 30.07
C LYS A 114 1.78 -22.74 29.15
N GLU A 115 1.17 -23.89 29.40
CA GLU A 115 0.06 -24.43 28.62
C GLU A 115 -1.19 -23.55 28.71
N GLU A 116 -1.55 -23.09 29.90
CA GLU A 116 -2.68 -22.18 30.13
C GLU A 116 -2.49 -20.84 29.41
N ILE A 117 -1.28 -20.27 29.44
CA ILE A 117 -0.95 -19.04 28.71
C ILE A 117 -1.11 -19.26 27.20
N ILE A 118 -0.74 -20.44 26.70
CA ILE A 118 -0.88 -20.79 25.28
C ILE A 118 -2.36 -20.89 24.90
N GLU A 119 -3.19 -21.52 25.73
CA GLU A 119 -4.63 -21.62 25.49
C GLU A 119 -5.30 -20.24 25.50
N ALA A 120 -4.98 -19.40 26.49
CA ALA A 120 -5.47 -18.03 26.53
C ALA A 120 -5.00 -17.20 25.32
N ALA A 121 -3.75 -17.38 24.86
CA ALA A 121 -3.24 -16.70 23.66
C ALA A 121 -3.96 -17.17 22.37
N LYS A 122 -4.38 -18.44 22.29
CA LYS A 122 -5.19 -18.94 21.17
C LYS A 122 -6.58 -18.30 21.16
N LEU A 123 -7.21 -18.15 22.32
CA LEU A 123 -8.50 -17.44 22.44
C LEU A 123 -8.36 -15.96 22.10
N MET A 124 -7.27 -15.31 22.53
CA MET A 124 -7.00 -13.93 22.14
C MET A 124 -6.89 -13.76 20.62
N ALA A 125 -6.32 -14.75 19.93
CA ALA A 125 -6.18 -14.73 18.47
C ALA A 125 -7.50 -14.89 17.71
N THR A 126 -8.59 -15.29 18.37
CA THR A 126 -9.94 -15.34 17.75
C THR A 126 -10.70 -14.02 17.90
N LEU A 127 -10.20 -13.08 18.71
CA LEU A 127 -10.77 -11.74 18.86
C LEU A 127 -10.37 -10.84 17.67
N ASP A 128 -11.21 -9.85 17.34
CA ASP A 128 -10.95 -8.92 16.24
C ASP A 128 -10.25 -7.65 16.77
N PRO A 129 -8.97 -7.39 16.41
CA PRO A 129 -8.27 -6.20 16.84
C PRO A 129 -8.76 -4.91 16.15
N ARG A 130 -9.58 -4.99 15.10
CA ARG A 130 -10.04 -3.86 14.27
C ARG A 130 -11.47 -4.07 13.78
N PRO A 131 -12.46 -4.10 14.69
CA PRO A 131 -13.85 -4.42 14.36
C PRO A 131 -14.46 -3.47 13.31
N GLY A 132 -14.04 -2.21 13.26
CA GLY A 132 -14.54 -1.24 12.28
C GLY A 132 -14.00 -1.45 10.85
N SER A 133 -12.92 -2.22 10.66
CA SER A 133 -12.27 -2.36 9.36
C SER A 133 -13.13 -3.06 8.30
N ALA A 134 -14.01 -3.97 8.72
CA ALA A 134 -14.95 -4.66 7.82
C ALA A 134 -16.00 -3.71 7.22
N TYR A 135 -16.26 -2.59 7.87
CA TYR A 135 -17.27 -1.61 7.49
C TYR A 135 -16.67 -0.39 6.78
N THR A 136 -15.35 -0.22 6.86
CA THR A 136 -14.62 0.81 6.11
C THR A 136 -14.31 0.29 4.72
N ALA A 137 -15.27 0.47 3.80
CA ALA A 137 -15.05 0.23 2.39
C ALA A 137 -14.28 1.40 1.76
N GLU A 138 -12.94 1.42 1.90
CA GLU A 138 -12.15 2.18 0.94
C GLU A 138 -12.31 1.51 -0.42
N ALA A 139 -13.00 2.18 -1.35
CA ALA A 139 -13.10 1.68 -2.71
C ALA A 139 -11.69 1.49 -3.27
N PRO A 140 -11.34 0.30 -3.79
CA PRO A 140 -10.02 0.08 -4.34
C PRO A 140 -9.75 1.10 -5.44
N VAL A 141 -8.70 1.89 -5.29
CA VAL A 141 -8.28 2.86 -6.31
C VAL A 141 -7.61 2.08 -7.44
N TYR A 142 -8.34 1.89 -8.54
CA TYR A 142 -7.79 1.25 -9.72
C TYR A 142 -6.84 2.18 -10.45
N ILE A 143 -5.62 1.71 -10.70
CA ILE A 143 -4.65 2.42 -11.53
C ILE A 143 -5.01 2.16 -12.99
N THR A 144 -5.36 3.22 -13.72
CA THR A 144 -5.54 3.14 -15.18
C THR A 144 -4.17 3.30 -15.84
N PRO A 145 -3.67 2.29 -16.58
CA PRO A 145 -2.36 2.35 -17.22
C PRO A 145 -2.36 3.35 -18.39
N ASP A 146 -1.22 4.01 -18.62
CA ASP A 146 -1.01 4.93 -19.75
C ASP A 146 -0.58 4.18 -21.03
N VAL A 147 0.06 3.02 -20.88
CA VAL A 147 0.57 2.20 -21.98
C VAL A 147 0.21 0.73 -21.74
N TYR A 148 -0.10 -0.01 -22.79
CA TYR A 148 -0.27 -1.45 -22.76
C TYR A 148 0.83 -2.13 -23.57
N ILE A 149 1.35 -3.23 -23.03
CA ILE A 149 2.26 -4.15 -23.71
C ILE A 149 1.52 -5.46 -23.95
N HIS A 150 1.39 -5.83 -25.22
CA HIS A 150 0.75 -7.07 -25.64
C HIS A 150 1.76 -7.96 -26.37
N LYS A 151 1.70 -9.27 -26.14
CA LYS A 151 2.48 -10.26 -26.89
C LYS A 151 1.68 -10.70 -28.10
N VAL A 152 2.20 -10.46 -29.30
CA VAL A 152 1.62 -10.88 -30.58
C VAL A 152 2.60 -11.84 -31.24
N GLY A 153 2.31 -13.14 -31.14
CA GLY A 153 3.27 -14.18 -31.51
C GLY A 153 4.50 -14.15 -30.61
N GLU A 154 5.68 -13.95 -31.20
CA GLU A 154 6.95 -13.82 -30.47
C GLU A 154 7.36 -12.37 -30.20
N GLU A 155 6.60 -11.37 -30.66
CA GLU A 155 6.95 -9.97 -30.50
C GLU A 155 6.05 -9.26 -29.48
N TYR A 156 6.61 -8.25 -28.83
CA TYR A 156 5.89 -7.38 -27.90
C TYR A 156 5.55 -6.07 -28.61
N VAL A 157 4.27 -5.72 -28.60
CA VAL A 157 3.73 -4.50 -29.20
C VAL A 157 3.25 -3.57 -28.09
N CYS A 158 3.71 -2.32 -28.15
CA CYS A 158 3.32 -1.26 -27.23
C CYS A 158 2.20 -0.40 -27.84
N SER A 159 1.11 -0.17 -27.10
CA SER A 159 0.02 0.71 -27.49
C SER A 159 -0.31 1.71 -26.38
N LEU A 160 -0.61 2.96 -26.73
CA LEU A 160 -1.06 3.94 -25.75
C LEU A 160 -2.50 3.66 -25.33
N ASN A 161 -2.80 3.96 -24.06
CA ASN A 161 -4.17 4.07 -23.62
C ASN A 161 -4.76 5.39 -24.14
N GLU A 162 -5.68 5.32 -25.09
CA GLU A 162 -6.42 6.49 -25.61
C GLU A 162 -7.71 6.75 -24.82
N ASP A 163 -8.07 5.90 -23.87
CA ASP A 163 -9.31 6.04 -23.10
C ASP A 163 -9.31 7.34 -22.28
N GLY A 164 -10.37 8.14 -22.46
CA GLY A 164 -10.54 9.41 -21.78
C GLY A 164 -9.75 10.59 -22.37
N MET A 165 -8.93 10.40 -23.41
CA MET A 165 -8.18 11.49 -24.05
C MET A 165 -9.00 12.15 -25.18
N PRO A 166 -9.31 13.47 -25.10
CA PRO A 166 -10.05 14.14 -26.15
C PRO A 166 -9.18 14.30 -27.42
N LYS A 167 -9.75 13.97 -28.58
CA LYS A 167 -9.08 14.20 -29.88
C LYS A 167 -9.08 15.70 -30.19
N LEU A 168 -7.97 16.36 -29.87
CA LEU A 168 -7.79 17.79 -30.12
C LEU A 168 -7.70 18.07 -31.62
N LYS A 169 -8.56 18.97 -32.11
CA LYS A 169 -8.57 19.44 -33.50
C LYS A 169 -8.68 20.95 -33.52
N VAL A 170 -8.00 21.57 -34.47
CA VAL A 170 -8.16 23.00 -34.74
C VAL A 170 -9.51 23.25 -35.41
N SER A 171 -10.30 24.17 -34.87
CA SER A 171 -11.62 24.52 -35.43
C SER A 171 -11.51 25.09 -36.84
N LYS A 172 -12.31 24.54 -37.77
CA LYS A 172 -12.38 24.99 -39.18
C LYS A 172 -12.89 26.43 -39.32
N TYR A 173 -13.66 26.93 -38.35
CA TYR A 173 -14.18 28.29 -38.34
C TYR A 173 -13.07 29.34 -38.45
N TYR A 174 -12.02 29.22 -37.63
CA TYR A 174 -10.90 30.17 -37.65
C TYR A 174 -10.04 30.04 -38.91
N GLN A 175 -9.98 28.85 -39.51
CA GLN A 175 -9.31 28.64 -40.80
C GLN A 175 -10.04 29.36 -41.95
N GLN A 176 -11.38 29.44 -41.88
CA GLN A 176 -12.21 30.15 -42.85
C GLN A 176 -12.22 31.67 -42.60
N ALA A 177 -12.23 32.11 -41.34
CA ALA A 177 -12.14 33.54 -40.98
C ALA A 177 -10.85 34.21 -41.50
N LEU A 178 -9.76 33.44 -41.60
CA LEU A 178 -8.51 33.86 -42.23
C LEU A 178 -8.61 34.08 -43.75
N LYS A 179 -9.47 33.31 -44.43
CA LYS A 179 -9.71 33.42 -45.88
C LYS A 179 -10.68 34.56 -46.21
N ASN A 180 -11.64 34.86 -45.34
CA ASN A 180 -12.75 35.78 -45.63
C ASN A 180 -12.49 37.26 -45.26
N GLY A 181 -11.25 37.75 -45.38
CA GLY A 181 -11.01 39.20 -45.38
C GLY A 181 -11.03 39.93 -44.03
N ALA A 182 -10.73 39.26 -42.91
CA ALA A 182 -10.55 39.95 -41.62
C ALA A 182 -9.48 41.08 -41.69
N THR A 183 -9.62 42.10 -40.83
CA THR A 183 -8.66 43.20 -40.66
C THR A 183 -7.24 42.69 -40.37
N SER A 184 -6.22 43.46 -40.76
CA SER A 184 -4.80 43.05 -40.66
C SER A 184 -4.40 42.59 -39.25
N GLU A 185 -4.84 43.33 -38.23
CA GLU A 185 -4.59 43.02 -36.81
C GLU A 185 -5.31 41.74 -36.35
N ALA A 186 -6.59 41.59 -36.72
CA ALA A 186 -7.37 40.39 -36.40
C ALA A 186 -6.81 39.13 -37.08
N LYS A 187 -6.32 39.24 -38.32
CA LYS A 187 -5.63 38.14 -39.02
C LYS A 187 -4.36 37.72 -38.29
N THR A 188 -3.56 38.68 -37.84
CA THR A 188 -2.29 38.42 -37.14
C THR A 188 -2.57 37.72 -35.80
N TYR A 189 -3.53 38.22 -35.03
CA TYR A 189 -3.96 37.59 -33.77
C TYR A 189 -4.45 36.14 -33.97
N ILE A 190 -5.32 35.90 -34.95
CA ILE A 190 -5.83 34.55 -35.24
C ILE A 190 -4.69 33.63 -35.67
N GLN A 191 -3.75 34.09 -36.50
CA GLN A 191 -2.58 33.29 -36.90
C GLN A 191 -1.73 32.89 -35.71
N ASP A 192 -1.45 33.80 -34.79
CA ASP A 192 -0.64 33.50 -33.61
C ASP A 192 -1.34 32.50 -32.69
N LYS A 193 -2.66 32.64 -32.46
CA LYS A 193 -3.44 31.65 -31.70
C LYS A 193 -3.47 30.28 -32.39
N LEU A 194 -3.57 30.25 -33.71
CA LEU A 194 -3.51 29.00 -34.48
C LEU A 194 -2.13 28.35 -34.38
N ARG A 195 -1.03 29.11 -34.47
CA ARG A 195 0.32 28.58 -34.27
C ARG A 195 0.49 27.98 -32.88
N SER A 196 0.01 28.67 -31.85
CA SER A 196 0.04 28.16 -30.47
C SER A 196 -0.79 26.89 -30.31
N ALA A 197 -1.97 26.80 -30.93
CA ALA A 197 -2.79 25.60 -30.92
C ALA A 197 -2.09 24.42 -31.62
N TRP A 198 -1.50 24.65 -32.80
CA TRP A 198 -0.72 23.65 -33.52
C TRP A 198 0.50 23.19 -32.71
N TRP A 199 1.21 24.12 -32.08
CA TRP A 199 2.34 23.81 -31.22
C TRP A 199 1.94 22.92 -30.04
N LEU A 200 0.79 23.21 -29.39
CA LEU A 200 0.27 22.39 -28.31
C LEU A 200 -0.07 20.97 -28.77
N ILE A 201 -0.83 20.84 -29.87
CA ILE A 201 -1.20 19.53 -30.44
C ILE A 201 0.05 18.73 -30.80
N ARG A 202 1.02 19.37 -31.47
CA ARG A 202 2.29 18.73 -31.84
C ARG A 202 3.08 18.29 -30.60
N SER A 203 3.12 19.11 -29.55
CA SER A 203 3.83 18.80 -28.30
C SER A 203 3.21 17.60 -27.58
N ILE A 204 1.88 17.48 -27.58
CA ILE A 204 1.17 16.32 -27.03
C ILE A 204 1.50 15.05 -27.81
N HIS A 205 1.40 15.08 -29.14
CA HIS A 205 1.77 13.94 -29.97
C HIS A 205 3.24 13.55 -29.84
N GLN A 206 4.13 14.52 -29.71
CA GLN A 206 5.54 14.26 -29.46
C GLN A 206 5.75 13.57 -28.12
N ARG A 207 5.10 14.02 -27.05
CA ARG A 207 5.15 13.37 -25.73
C ARG A 207 4.63 11.92 -25.81
N GLN A 208 3.49 11.71 -26.44
CA GLN A 208 2.91 10.37 -26.66
C GLN A 208 3.88 9.44 -27.39
N ARG A 209 4.48 9.92 -28.49
CA ARG A 209 5.47 9.15 -29.26
C ARG A 209 6.73 8.86 -28.44
N THR A 210 7.20 9.80 -27.63
CA THR A 210 8.34 9.58 -26.73
C THR A 210 8.02 8.52 -25.68
N ILE A 211 6.82 8.53 -25.08
CA ILE A 211 6.39 7.48 -24.14
C ILE A 211 6.47 6.10 -24.80
N ILE A 212 5.88 5.93 -25.99
CA ILE A 212 5.94 4.66 -26.72
C ILE A 212 7.37 4.22 -26.96
N ARG A 213 8.24 5.10 -27.50
CA ARG A 213 9.64 4.77 -27.80
C ARG A 213 10.43 4.36 -26.54
N VAL A 214 10.19 5.05 -25.42
CA VAL A 214 10.78 4.69 -24.12
C VAL A 214 10.29 3.31 -23.69
N THR A 215 8.98 3.03 -23.78
CA THR A 215 8.42 1.74 -23.41
C THR A 215 8.94 0.60 -24.30
N GLU A 216 9.03 0.80 -25.61
CA GLU A 216 9.62 -0.16 -26.56
C GLU A 216 11.09 -0.46 -26.24
N SER A 217 11.86 0.57 -25.86
CA SER A 217 13.25 0.41 -25.42
C SER A 217 13.32 -0.45 -24.14
N ILE A 218 12.51 -0.13 -23.14
CA ILE A 218 12.40 -0.92 -21.91
C ILE A 218 12.04 -2.38 -22.21
N VAL A 219 11.07 -2.62 -23.11
CA VAL A 219 10.66 -3.97 -23.54
C VAL A 219 11.83 -4.76 -24.14
N ARG A 220 12.69 -4.11 -24.95
CA ARG A 220 13.88 -4.78 -25.52
C ARG A 220 14.85 -5.24 -24.43
N PHE A 221 15.14 -4.39 -23.46
CA PHE A 221 16.05 -4.72 -22.35
C PHE A 221 15.43 -5.73 -21.36
N GLN A 222 14.11 -5.70 -21.18
CA GLN A 222 13.38 -6.45 -20.15
C GLN A 222 12.56 -7.62 -20.70
N ARG A 223 12.97 -8.20 -21.84
CA ARG A 223 12.24 -9.31 -22.47
C ARG A 223 12.09 -10.51 -21.56
N GLU A 224 13.16 -10.89 -20.84
CA GLU A 224 13.13 -12.01 -19.89
C GLU A 224 12.15 -11.80 -18.73
N PHE A 225 12.03 -10.56 -18.24
CA PHE A 225 11.02 -10.19 -17.25
C PHE A 225 9.60 -10.36 -17.79
N LEU A 226 9.34 -9.92 -19.03
CA LEU A 226 8.01 -10.02 -19.61
C LEU A 226 7.58 -11.48 -19.83
N ASP A 227 8.53 -12.35 -20.17
CA ASP A 227 8.29 -13.78 -20.40
C ASP A 227 8.19 -14.60 -19.10
N ARG A 228 9.08 -14.35 -18.12
CA ARG A 228 9.26 -15.22 -16.95
C ARG A 228 8.93 -14.57 -15.60
N GLY A 229 8.62 -13.27 -15.58
CA GLY A 229 8.23 -12.52 -14.40
C GLY A 229 9.36 -11.79 -13.68
N VAL A 230 9.02 -11.21 -12.52
CA VAL A 230 9.85 -10.26 -11.74
C VAL A 230 11.24 -10.78 -11.37
N GLN A 231 11.41 -12.10 -11.23
CA GLN A 231 12.70 -12.71 -10.89
C GLN A 231 13.78 -12.49 -11.96
N PHE A 232 13.36 -12.37 -13.23
CA PHE A 232 14.27 -12.22 -14.37
C PHE A 232 14.39 -10.74 -14.80
N LEU A 233 14.11 -9.82 -13.88
CA LEU A 233 14.31 -8.40 -14.10
C LEU A 233 15.81 -8.10 -14.23
N LYS A 234 16.19 -7.49 -15.35
CA LYS A 234 17.57 -7.06 -15.58
C LYS A 234 17.80 -5.67 -15.00
N PRO A 235 19.01 -5.37 -14.53
CA PRO A 235 19.39 -3.99 -14.25
C PRO A 235 19.30 -3.13 -15.50
N LEU A 236 18.75 -1.93 -15.35
CA LEU A 236 18.59 -0.99 -16.44
C LEU A 236 18.71 0.42 -15.86
N VAL A 237 19.62 1.22 -16.40
CA VAL A 237 19.75 2.63 -16.00
C VAL A 237 19.10 3.54 -17.03
N LEU A 238 18.73 4.74 -16.59
CA LEU A 238 18.08 5.73 -17.46
C LEU A 238 18.95 6.10 -18.67
N ARG A 239 20.29 6.04 -18.50
CA ARG A 239 21.26 6.30 -19.55
C ARG A 239 21.14 5.33 -20.73
N ASP A 240 20.99 4.03 -20.47
CA ASP A 240 20.92 3.00 -21.51
C ASP A 240 19.74 3.24 -22.44
N VAL A 241 18.57 3.53 -21.84
CA VAL A 241 17.35 3.86 -22.59
C VAL A 241 17.49 5.20 -23.32
N ALA A 242 18.13 6.19 -22.71
CA ALA A 242 18.34 7.50 -23.30
C ALA A 242 19.25 7.43 -24.55
N GLU A 243 20.33 6.65 -24.48
CA GLU A 243 21.24 6.40 -25.60
C GLU A 243 20.56 5.64 -26.75
N ASP A 244 19.81 4.57 -26.43
CA ASP A 244 19.07 3.76 -27.41
C ASP A 244 18.04 4.58 -28.22
N ILE A 245 17.33 5.51 -27.58
CA ILE A 245 16.32 6.34 -28.27
C ILE A 245 16.85 7.71 -28.74
N GLY A 246 18.10 8.07 -28.40
CA GLY A 246 18.74 9.32 -28.77
C GLY A 246 18.14 10.56 -28.10
N VAL A 247 17.79 10.48 -26.81
CA VAL A 247 17.31 11.63 -26.02
C VAL A 247 18.16 11.83 -24.76
N HIS A 248 17.93 12.92 -24.05
CA HIS A 248 18.64 13.17 -22.78
C HIS A 248 18.04 12.35 -21.63
N GLU A 249 18.86 11.91 -20.68
CA GLU A 249 18.43 11.13 -19.51
C GLU A 249 17.28 11.79 -18.73
N SER A 250 17.35 13.11 -18.57
CA SER A 250 16.30 13.92 -17.93
C SER A 250 14.95 13.88 -18.66
N THR A 251 14.95 13.65 -19.98
CA THR A 251 13.71 13.45 -20.74
C THR A 251 13.10 12.09 -20.42
N VAL A 252 13.90 11.03 -20.36
CA VAL A 252 13.42 9.68 -19.98
C VAL A 252 12.84 9.71 -18.57
N SER A 253 13.58 10.27 -17.60
CA SER A 253 13.15 10.37 -16.20
C SER A 253 11.80 11.11 -16.03
N ARG A 254 11.62 12.23 -16.76
CA ARG A 254 10.35 12.99 -16.74
C ARG A 254 9.21 12.24 -17.42
N VAL A 255 9.51 11.50 -18.49
CA VAL A 255 8.51 10.77 -19.27
C VAL A 255 8.05 9.50 -18.57
N THR A 256 8.86 8.89 -17.70
CA THR A 256 8.52 7.64 -16.99
C THR A 256 7.92 7.86 -15.60
N SER A 257 8.10 9.03 -15.00
CA SER A 257 7.55 9.34 -13.67
C SER A 257 6.02 9.45 -13.69
N ASN A 258 5.35 8.79 -12.74
CA ASN A 258 3.88 8.77 -12.63
C ASN A 258 3.18 8.27 -13.91
N LYS A 259 3.80 7.30 -14.57
CA LYS A 259 3.30 6.67 -15.80
C LYS A 259 3.29 5.17 -15.60
N TYR A 260 2.14 4.56 -15.85
CA TYR A 260 1.93 3.14 -15.62
C TYR A 260 1.83 2.39 -16.94
N VAL A 261 2.37 1.18 -16.94
CA VAL A 261 2.31 0.26 -18.06
C VAL A 261 1.65 -1.04 -17.62
N HIS A 262 0.70 -1.50 -18.42
CA HIS A 262 0.13 -2.82 -18.28
C HIS A 262 0.97 -3.83 -19.05
N THR A 263 1.44 -4.87 -18.37
CA THR A 263 2.26 -5.94 -18.91
C THR A 263 1.57 -7.29 -18.71
N PRO A 264 2.02 -8.38 -19.36
CA PRO A 264 1.53 -9.72 -19.07
C PRO A 264 1.72 -10.15 -17.60
N GLN A 265 2.65 -9.52 -16.89
CA GLN A 265 2.97 -9.80 -15.48
C GLN A 265 2.21 -8.90 -14.50
N GLY A 266 1.35 -8.01 -15.00
CA GLY A 266 0.60 -7.03 -14.19
C GLY A 266 0.89 -5.57 -14.56
N ILE A 267 0.36 -4.65 -13.74
CA ILE A 267 0.52 -3.20 -13.91
C ILE A 267 1.72 -2.72 -13.11
N PHE A 268 2.65 -2.02 -13.77
CA PHE A 268 3.86 -1.48 -13.15
C PHE A 268 4.04 -0.01 -13.51
N GLU A 269 4.61 0.78 -12.61
CA GLU A 269 5.12 2.10 -12.98
C GLU A 269 6.30 1.93 -13.93
N LEU A 270 6.42 2.73 -14.99
CA LEU A 270 7.57 2.68 -15.90
C LEU A 270 8.90 2.88 -15.16
N LYS A 271 8.88 3.64 -14.07
CA LYS A 271 10.06 3.87 -13.23
C LYS A 271 10.58 2.60 -12.55
N TYR A 272 9.71 1.61 -12.31
CA TYR A 272 10.06 0.34 -11.66
C TYR A 272 11.17 -0.43 -12.38
N PHE A 273 11.22 -0.33 -13.71
CA PHE A 273 12.23 -1.00 -14.52
C PHE A 273 13.63 -0.41 -14.36
N PHE A 274 13.75 0.80 -13.82
CA PHE A 274 15.05 1.43 -13.58
C PHE A 274 15.52 1.12 -12.17
N ASN A 275 16.30 0.06 -12.06
CA ASN A 275 16.84 -0.42 -10.80
C ASN A 275 18.37 -0.48 -10.84
N SER A 276 18.98 -0.34 -9.68
CA SER A 276 20.43 -0.44 -9.55
C SER A 276 20.87 -1.90 -9.69
N ALA A 277 21.94 -2.10 -10.47
CA ALA A 277 22.65 -3.36 -10.56
C ALA A 277 23.27 -3.75 -9.21
N ILE A 278 23.16 -5.02 -8.87
CA ILE A 278 23.95 -5.68 -7.83
C ILE A 278 24.82 -6.70 -8.55
N GLY A 279 26.13 -6.61 -8.37
CA GLY A 279 27.07 -7.55 -9.01
C GLY A 279 26.90 -8.96 -8.45
N CYS A 280 26.83 -9.95 -9.34
CA CYS A 280 26.96 -11.37 -9.00
C CYS A 280 28.39 -11.87 -9.25
N SER A 281 28.78 -12.93 -8.54
CA SER A 281 30.07 -13.62 -8.73
C SER A 281 30.26 -14.15 -10.15
N ASP A 282 29.16 -14.44 -10.84
CA ASP A 282 29.13 -15.10 -12.14
C ASP A 282 29.31 -14.12 -13.31
N GLY A 283 29.53 -12.82 -13.01
CA GLY A 283 29.69 -11.75 -14.00
C GLY A 283 28.39 -11.21 -14.59
N SER A 284 27.23 -11.72 -14.14
CA SER A 284 25.91 -11.18 -14.48
C SER A 284 25.46 -10.13 -13.44
N ASP A 285 24.88 -9.02 -13.88
CA ASP A 285 24.27 -8.07 -12.94
C ASP A 285 22.81 -8.46 -12.64
N THR A 286 22.44 -8.50 -11.36
CA THR A 286 21.08 -8.81 -10.92
C THR A 286 20.37 -7.56 -10.39
N ALA A 287 19.08 -7.41 -10.69
CA ALA A 287 18.28 -6.29 -10.22
C ALA A 287 18.05 -6.35 -8.70
N SER A 288 18.14 -5.21 -8.01
CA SER A 288 17.81 -5.16 -6.58
C SER A 288 16.40 -5.67 -6.22
N GLU A 289 15.44 -5.57 -7.14
CA GLU A 289 14.07 -6.01 -6.93
C GLU A 289 13.89 -7.53 -7.08
N SER A 290 14.64 -8.18 -7.97
CA SER A 290 14.63 -9.64 -8.07
C SER A 290 15.23 -10.28 -6.81
N VAL A 291 16.26 -9.66 -6.22
CA VAL A 291 16.82 -10.07 -4.92
C VAL A 291 15.77 -9.96 -3.80
N LYS A 292 14.99 -8.88 -3.74
CA LYS A 292 13.89 -8.75 -2.77
C LYS A 292 12.86 -9.86 -2.93
N MET A 293 12.45 -10.15 -4.17
CA MET A 293 11.51 -11.24 -4.45
C MET A 293 12.08 -12.61 -4.08
N ARG A 294 13.38 -12.83 -4.30
CA ARG A 294 14.05 -14.06 -3.88
C ARG A 294 14.11 -14.20 -2.35
N ILE A 295 14.43 -13.13 -1.63
CA ILE A 295 14.34 -13.10 -0.16
C ILE A 295 12.93 -13.46 0.31
N LYS A 296 11.89 -12.90 -0.34
CA LYS A 296 10.49 -13.21 -0.02
C LYS A 296 10.17 -14.69 -0.22
N GLN A 297 10.71 -15.33 -1.26
CA GLN A 297 10.54 -16.77 -1.50
C GLN A 297 11.30 -17.63 -0.49
N ILE A 298 12.57 -17.33 -0.23
CA ILE A 298 13.37 -18.05 0.76
C ILE A 298 12.69 -18.01 2.14
N VAL A 299 12.12 -16.86 2.51
CA VAL A 299 11.35 -16.73 3.75
C VAL A 299 9.99 -17.42 3.67
N GLY A 300 9.33 -17.42 2.51
CA GLY A 300 8.06 -18.13 2.29
C GLY A 300 8.19 -19.64 2.43
N ASP A 301 9.31 -20.20 1.97
CA ASP A 301 9.64 -21.62 2.03
C ASP A 301 10.34 -22.02 3.34
N GLU A 302 10.50 -21.09 4.29
CA GLU A 302 11.25 -21.33 5.53
C GLU A 302 10.47 -22.25 6.49
N ASN A 303 11.22 -23.05 7.25
CA ASN A 303 10.62 -23.78 8.36
C ASN A 303 10.23 -22.80 9.47
N VAL A 304 8.92 -22.64 9.67
CA VAL A 304 8.34 -21.68 10.63
C VAL A 304 8.79 -21.92 12.09
N LYS A 305 9.16 -23.16 12.45
CA LYS A 305 9.69 -23.50 13.77
C LYS A 305 11.16 -23.10 13.96
N LYS A 306 11.90 -22.95 12.86
CA LYS A 306 13.31 -22.55 12.83
C LYS A 306 13.54 -21.57 11.68
N PRO A 307 13.03 -20.33 11.80
CA PRO A 307 13.13 -19.33 10.74
C PRO A 307 14.59 -19.01 10.44
N LEU A 308 14.87 -18.69 9.19
CA LEU A 308 16.20 -18.42 8.70
C LEU A 308 16.70 -17.07 9.23
N SER A 309 17.94 -17.03 9.70
CA SER A 309 18.59 -15.78 10.08
C SER A 309 18.95 -14.97 8.83
N ASP A 310 19.04 -13.65 8.96
CA ASP A 310 19.47 -12.78 7.85
C ASP A 310 20.86 -13.18 7.31
N GLN A 311 21.72 -13.79 8.15
CA GLN A 311 23.00 -14.35 7.70
C GLN A 311 22.79 -15.59 6.83
N LYS A 312 21.93 -16.53 7.25
CA LYS A 312 21.69 -17.75 6.49
C LYS A 312 21.03 -17.47 5.13
N ILE A 313 20.16 -16.46 5.08
CA ILE A 313 19.57 -15.97 3.82
C ILE A 313 20.67 -15.40 2.90
N ALA A 314 21.61 -14.62 3.44
CA ALA A 314 22.75 -14.12 2.66
C ALA A 314 23.62 -15.27 2.13
N ASP A 315 23.90 -16.29 2.96
CA ASP A 315 24.69 -17.45 2.55
C ASP A 315 24.00 -18.25 1.42
N MET A 316 22.68 -18.47 1.53
CA MET A 316 21.90 -19.15 0.47
C MET A 316 21.88 -18.35 -0.83
N LEU A 317 21.81 -17.03 -0.76
CA LEU A 317 21.88 -16.17 -1.95
C LEU A 317 23.27 -16.20 -2.57
N ALA A 318 24.33 -16.28 -1.76
CA ALA A 318 25.69 -16.46 -2.26
C ALA A 318 25.89 -17.82 -2.94
N GLU A 319 25.26 -18.90 -2.45
CA GLU A 319 25.22 -20.21 -3.13
C GLU A 319 24.53 -20.14 -4.50
N GLU A 320 23.61 -19.18 -4.69
CA GLU A 320 22.92 -18.87 -5.95
C GLU A 320 23.67 -17.81 -6.81
N GLY A 321 24.89 -17.43 -6.43
CA GLY A 321 25.73 -16.45 -7.15
C GLY A 321 25.42 -14.99 -6.83
N ILE A 322 24.50 -14.70 -5.90
CA ILE A 322 24.10 -13.34 -5.51
C ILE A 322 24.88 -12.91 -4.25
N GLU A 323 25.96 -12.16 -4.43
CA GLU A 323 26.76 -11.65 -3.32
C GLU A 323 26.13 -10.41 -2.68
N ILE A 324 25.55 -10.59 -1.48
CA ILE A 324 24.98 -9.47 -0.72
C ILE A 324 25.35 -9.53 0.76
N ALA A 325 25.62 -8.36 1.34
CA ALA A 325 25.89 -8.26 2.77
C ALA A 325 24.63 -8.51 3.60
N ARG A 326 24.81 -9.12 4.79
CA ARG A 326 23.74 -9.34 5.78
C ARG A 326 22.91 -8.07 6.09
N ARG A 327 23.57 -6.90 6.17
CA ARG A 327 22.87 -5.61 6.42
C ARG A 327 21.92 -5.24 5.28
N THR A 328 22.28 -5.56 4.04
CA THR A 328 21.45 -5.34 2.84
C THR A 328 20.24 -6.27 2.84
N VAL A 329 20.43 -7.55 3.21
CA VAL A 329 19.32 -8.50 3.42
C VAL A 329 18.34 -7.99 4.46
N ALA A 330 18.84 -7.52 5.63
CA ALA A 330 17.99 -6.98 6.68
C ALA A 330 17.17 -5.76 6.21
N LYS A 331 17.81 -4.84 5.48
CA LYS A 331 17.15 -3.67 4.89
C LYS A 331 16.05 -4.06 3.89
N TYR A 332 16.33 -5.00 2.99
CA TYR A 332 15.36 -5.50 2.01
C TYR A 332 14.21 -6.25 2.66
N ARG A 333 14.50 -7.06 3.68
CA ARG A 333 13.48 -7.73 4.50
C ARG A 333 12.52 -6.72 5.16
N GLU A 334 13.07 -5.65 5.74
CA GLU A 334 12.26 -4.59 6.36
C GLU A 334 11.39 -3.84 5.35
N MET A 335 11.92 -3.54 4.15
CA MET A 335 11.14 -2.95 3.05
C MET A 335 9.98 -3.86 2.60
N LEU A 336 10.15 -5.18 2.69
CA LEU A 336 9.11 -6.16 2.36
C LEU A 336 8.11 -6.39 3.51
N GLY A 337 8.27 -5.70 4.65
CA GLY A 337 7.42 -5.90 5.83
C GLY A 337 7.63 -7.24 6.54
N ILE A 338 8.71 -7.97 6.21
CA ILE A 338 8.99 -9.27 6.81
C ILE A 338 9.66 -9.05 8.18
N LEU A 339 9.11 -9.64 9.24
CA LEU A 339 9.64 -9.51 10.61
C LEU A 339 11.02 -10.17 10.79
N LYS A 340 11.74 -9.86 11.88
CA LYS A 340 13.04 -10.51 12.20
C LYS A 340 12.86 -11.99 12.53
N SER A 341 13.90 -12.80 12.36
CA SER A 341 13.83 -14.25 12.60
C SER A 341 13.31 -14.61 14.01
N SER A 342 13.69 -13.86 15.05
CA SER A 342 13.16 -14.03 16.41
C SER A 342 11.64 -13.87 16.50
N GLN A 343 11.08 -12.93 15.74
CA GLN A 343 9.66 -12.62 15.67
C GLN A 343 8.91 -13.48 14.64
N ARG A 344 9.59 -14.14 13.70
CA ARG A 344 8.98 -15.09 12.76
C ARG A 344 8.82 -16.50 13.34
N LYS A 345 9.62 -16.86 14.35
CA LYS A 345 9.63 -18.21 14.93
C LYS A 345 8.30 -18.57 15.58
N ARG A 346 7.43 -19.30 14.90
CA ARG A 346 6.21 -19.80 15.56
C ARG A 346 6.60 -20.94 16.48
N LEU A 347 6.09 -20.89 17.71
CA LEU A 347 6.17 -22.01 18.65
C LEU A 347 5.25 -23.16 18.25
N PHE A 348 4.41 -22.95 17.22
CA PHE A 348 3.42 -23.86 16.70
C PHE A 348 3.52 -23.92 15.17
#